data_AF-A0A6I6K7V1-F1
#
_entry.id   AF-A0A6I6K7V1-F1
#
_cell.length_a   1.000
_cell.length_b   1.000
_cell.length_c   1.000
_cell.angle_alpha   90.00
_cell.angle_beta   90.00
_cell.angle_gamma   90.00
#
_symmetry.space_group_name_H-M   'P 1'
#
loop_
_entity.id
_entity.type
_entity.pdbx_description
1 polymer ?
#
loop_
_entity_poly.entity_id
_entity_poly.type
_entity_poly.pdbx_seq_one_letter_code
_entity_poly.pdbx_strand_id
1 'polypeptide(L)' 'MDTKFDMNGWRIIKDKLRNKYPDLTDVDLDWGRVSREDLIQNISIKLGKTKKELMDEIDSLEYSS' A
#
# COMPACT_ATOMS: atom_id res chain seq x y z
N MET A 1 -18.70 5.42 4.29
CA MET A 1 -17.71 4.35 4.08
C MET A 1 -16.36 4.96 4.40
N ASP A 2 -16.03 5.00 5.69
CA ASP A 2 -14.72 5.43 6.16
C ASP A 2 -14.06 4.14 6.65
N THR A 3 -13.59 3.33 5.70
CA THR A 3 -12.89 2.09 6.03
C THR A 3 -11.62 2.54 6.72
N LYS A 4 -11.63 2.47 8.06
CA LYS A 4 -10.48 2.78 8.88
C LYS A 4 -9.33 1.94 8.37
N PHE A 5 -8.42 2.62 7.68
CA PHE A 5 -7.12 2.09 7.31
C PHE A 5 -6.35 1.88 8.63
N ASP A 6 -6.63 0.78 9.31
CA ASP A 6 -5.97 0.39 10.54
C ASP A 6 -4.55 -0.09 10.20
N MET A 7 -3.55 0.24 11.02
CA MET A 7 -2.16 -0.21 10.85
C MET A 7 -2.05 -1.72 10.65
N ASN A 8 -3.00 -2.48 11.19
CA ASN A 8 -3.09 -3.92 11.01
C ASN A 8 -3.44 -4.31 9.55
N GLY A 9 -4.39 -3.61 8.92
CA GLY A 9 -4.73 -3.80 7.51
C GLY A 9 -3.55 -3.44 6.61
N TRP A 10 -2.89 -2.31 6.86
CA TRP A 10 -1.70 -1.92 6.10
C TRP A 10 -0.59 -2.96 6.19
N ARG A 11 -0.38 -3.59 7.35
CA ARG A 11 0.65 -4.62 7.50
C ARG A 11 0.39 -5.86 6.63
N ILE A 12 -0.88 -6.19 6.37
CA ILE A 12 -1.27 -7.28 5.47
C ILE A 12 -1.12 -6.84 4.01
N ILE A 13 -1.63 -5.65 3.68
CA ILE A 13 -1.53 -5.05 2.35
C ILE A 13 -0.07 -4.93 1.91
N LYS A 14 0.81 -4.43 2.79
CA LYS A 14 2.24 -4.27 2.51
C LYS A 14 2.91 -5.62 2.25
N ASP A 15 2.52 -6.67 2.98
CA ASP A 15 3.08 -8.01 2.80
C ASP A 15 2.68 -8.58 1.43
N LYS A 16 1.42 -8.38 1.04
CA LYS A 16 0.91 -8.76 -0.29
C LYS A 16 1.57 -7.94 -1.40
N LEU A 17 1.70 -6.62 -1.24
CA LEU A 17 2.39 -5.74 -2.18
C LEU A 17 3.85 -6.13 -2.35
N ARG A 18 4.59 -6.39 -1.27
CA ARG A 18 5.98 -6.85 -1.32
C ARG A 18 6.12 -8.20 -2.03
N ASN A 19 5.21 -9.15 -1.78
CA ASN A 19 5.22 -10.43 -2.48
C ASN A 19 4.90 -10.29 -3.97
N LYS A 20 3.98 -9.38 -4.34
CA LYS A 20 3.58 -9.12 -5.73
C LYS A 20 4.61 -8.30 -6.49
N TYR A 21 5.27 -7.37 -5.80
CA TYR A 21 6.23 -6.42 -6.36
C TYR A 21 7.56 -6.56 -5.62
N PRO A 22 8.48 -7.42 -6.12
CA PRO A 22 9.81 -7.58 -5.54
C PRO A 22 10.66 -6.30 -5.63
N ASP A 23 10.24 -5.32 -6.45
CA ASP A 23 10.87 -4.00 -6.58
C ASP A 23 10.56 -3.08 -5.38
N LEU A 24 9.47 -3.35 -4.66
CA LEU A 24 9.13 -2.61 -3.43
C LEU A 24 9.93 -3.18 -2.27
N THR A 25 10.69 -2.32 -1.61
CA THR A 25 11.45 -2.71 -0.41
C THR A 25 10.64 -2.40 0.84
N ASP A 26 10.86 -3.12 1.94
CA ASP A 26 10.13 -2.89 3.21
C ASP A 26 10.27 -1.44 3.70
N VAL A 27 11.39 -0.77 3.37
CA VAL A 27 11.61 0.65 3.63
C VAL A 27 10.70 1.59 2.83
N ASP A 28 10.28 1.22 1.62
CA ASP A 28 9.33 2.01 0.82
C ASP A 28 7.89 1.83 1.31
N LEU A 29 7.63 0.72 2.01
CA LEU A 29 6.34 0.34 2.57
C LEU A 29 6.23 0.70 4.07
N ASP A 30 7.21 1.41 4.61
CA ASP A 30 7.29 1.78 6.02
C ASP A 30 6.40 2.99 6.33
N TRP A 31 5.20 2.72 6.84
CA TRP A 31 4.26 3.75 7.29
C TRP A 31 4.73 4.47 8.57
N GLY A 32 5.75 3.95 9.26
CA GLY A 32 6.25 4.51 10.52
C GLY A 32 7.06 5.81 10.34
N ARG A 33 7.62 6.05 9.15
CA ARG A 33 8.45 7.23 8.85
C ARG A 33 7.73 8.37 8.13
N VAL A 34 6.63 8.09 7.44
CA VAL A 34 5.96 9.05 6.55
C VAL A 34 4.44 8.98 6.69
N SER A 35 3.73 10.05 6.34
CA SER A 35 2.26 10.04 6.30
C SER A 35 1.73 9.03 5.27
N ARG A 36 0.48 8.59 5.46
CA ARG A 36 -0.18 7.64 4.56
C ARG A 36 -0.14 8.12 3.11
N GLU A 37 -0.42 9.41 2.91
CA GLU A 37 -0.50 10.01 1.58
C GLU A 37 0.85 10.01 0.86
N ASP A 38 1.93 10.33 1.59
CA ASP A 38 3.31 10.24 1.09
C ASP A 38 3.70 8.80 0.76
N LEU A 39 3.33 7.85 1.62
CA LEU A 39 3.59 6.42 1.41
C LEU A 39 2.91 5.93 0.13
N ILE A 40 1.61 6.17 0.01
CA ILE A 40 0.79 5.84 -1.16
C ILE A 40 1.36 6.51 -2.42
N GLN A 41 1.78 7.78 -2.32
CA GLN A 41 2.39 8.49 -3.44
C GLN A 41 3.74 7.88 -3.85
N ASN A 42 4.59 7.55 -2.89
CA ASN A 42 5.91 6.97 -3.15
C ASN A 42 5.78 5.59 -3.82
N ILE A 43 4.88 4.74 -3.31
CA ILE A 43 4.59 3.43 -3.90
C ILE A 43 4.00 3.58 -5.30
N SER A 44 3.09 4.55 -5.50
CA SER A 44 2.51 4.83 -6.82
C SER A 44 3.60 5.21 -7.83
N ILE A 45 4.53 6.10 -7.44
CA ILE A 45 5.66 6.52 -8.28
C ILE A 45 6.58 5.33 -8.58
N LYS A 46 6.89 4.51 -7.57
CA LYS A 46 7.81 3.38 -7.72
C LYS A 46 7.26 2.27 -8.60
N LEU A 47 5.96 2.00 -8.49
CA LEU A 47 5.26 1.06 -9.37
C LEU A 47 4.94 1.66 -10.75
N GLY A 48 5.13 2.96 -10.95
CA GLY A 48 4.69 3.67 -12.15
C GLY A 48 3.16 3.69 -12.33
N LYS A 49 2.41 3.58 -11.22
CA LYS A 49 0.95 3.49 -11.19
C LYS A 49 0.33 4.78 -10.70
N THR A 50 -0.94 4.99 -11.04
CA THR A 50 -1.69 6.09 -10.45
C THR A 50 -2.10 5.78 -9.02
N LYS A 51 -2.26 6.81 -8.19
CA LYS A 51 -2.79 6.66 -6.81
C LYS A 51 -4.09 5.86 -6.78
N LYS A 52 -4.93 6.04 -7.82
CA LYS A 52 -6.20 5.33 -7.97
C LYS A 52 -5.99 3.83 -8.20
N GLU A 53 -5.12 3.45 -9.13
CA GLU A 53 -4.79 2.02 -9.35
C GLU A 53 -4.17 1.39 -8.11
N LEU A 54 -3.31 2.12 -7.40
CA LEU A 54 -2.76 1.63 -6.15
C LEU A 54 -3.86 1.41 -5.11
N MET A 55 -4.76 2.38 -4.93
CA MET A 55 -5.90 2.25 -4.02
C MET A 55 -6.84 1.11 -4.42
N ASP A 56 -7.11 0.93 -5.71
CA ASP A 56 -7.95 -0.15 -6.24
C ASP A 56 -7.32 -1.52 -5.95
N GLU A 57 -5.99 -1.63 -6.10
CA GLU A 57 -5.25 -2.83 -5.69
C GLU A 57 -5.32 -3.07 -4.19
N ILE A 58 -5.11 -2.02 -3.39
CA ILE A 58 -5.18 -2.14 -1.94
C ILE A 58 -6.58 -2.59 -1.50
N ASP A 59 -7.62 -1.98 -2.05
CA ASP A 59 -9.02 -2.31 -1.79
C ASP A 59 -9.32 -3.76 -2.20
N SER A 60 -8.88 -4.17 -3.39
CA SER A 60 -8.99 -5.56 -3.86
C SER A 60 -8.27 -6.56 -2.94
N LEU A 61 -7.10 -6.18 -2.41
CA LEU A 61 -6.32 -7.01 -1.48
C LEU A 61 -6.95 -7.08 -0.08
N GLU A 62 -7.68 -6.05 0.35
CA GLU A 62 -8.47 -6.06 1.60
C GLU A 62 -9.74 -6.90 1.46
N TYR A 63 -10.46 -6.78 0.34
CA TYR A 63 -11.74 -7.48 0.12
C TYR A 63 -11.58 -8.97 -0.20
N SER A 64 -10.37 -9.41 -0.55
CA SER A 64 -10.05 -10.81 -0.85
C SER A 64 -9.72 -11.66 0.41
N SER A 65 -10.01 -11.19 1.62
CA SER A 65 -9.72 -11.90 2.88
C SER A 65 -10.94 -12.26 3.71
#